data_AF-A0A2S9FP01-F1
#
_entry.id   AF-A0A2S9FP01-F1
#
_cell.length_a   1.000
_cell.length_b   1.000
_cell.length_c   1.000
_cell.angle_alpha   90.00
_cell.angle_beta   90.00
_cell.angle_gamma   90.00
#
_symmetry.space_group_name_H-M   'P 1'
#
loop_
_entity.id
_entity.type
_entity.pdbx_description
1 polymer ?
#
loop_
_entity_poly.entity_id
_entity_poly.type
_entity_poly.pdbx_seq_one_letter_code
_entity_poly.pdbx_strand_id
1 'polypeptide(L)'
;MVSDMMDGIGATIMGRNMFGPIRGDWGSSDWNGWWGEVPPYHCPVFVLTHYARDPLELGGGTTFHFVTDGIESAYAQAEAIAGDQAISIA
;
A
#
# COMPACT_ATOMS: atom_id res chain seq x y z
N MET A 1 21.21 -3.58 8.38
CA MET A 1 20.39 -4.68 8.94
C MET A 1 19.02 -4.09 9.30
N VAL A 2 18.12 -3.97 8.32
CA VAL A 2 16.69 -3.59 8.48
C VAL A 2 15.87 -4.04 7.25
N SER A 3 16.22 -5.17 6.60
CA SER A 3 15.48 -5.69 5.43
C SER A 3 14.73 -7.01 5.70
N ASP A 4 15.14 -7.76 6.72
CA ASP A 4 14.68 -9.15 6.92
C ASP A 4 13.18 -9.30 7.26
N MET A 5 12.46 -8.23 7.61
CA MET A 5 11.03 -8.32 7.99
C MET A 5 10.06 -8.21 6.80
N MET A 6 10.51 -7.69 5.66
CA MET A 6 9.69 -7.54 4.45
C MET A 6 10.09 -8.52 3.34
N ASP A 7 11.21 -9.23 3.51
CA ASP A 7 11.64 -10.24 2.55
C ASP A 7 10.62 -11.38 2.48
N GLY A 8 10.21 -11.73 1.26
CA GLY A 8 9.21 -12.78 1.01
C GLY A 8 7.75 -12.34 1.14
N ILE A 9 7.47 -11.05 1.39
CA ILE A 9 6.12 -10.49 1.33
C ILE A 9 5.74 -10.22 -0.13
N GLY A 10 4.62 -10.80 -0.58
CA GLY A 10 4.08 -10.59 -1.92
C GLY A 10 3.15 -9.38 -2.03
N ALA A 11 2.51 -9.00 -0.92
CA ALA A 11 1.68 -7.81 -0.83
C ALA A 11 1.53 -7.32 0.62
N THR A 12 1.27 -6.03 0.79
CA THR A 12 0.96 -5.43 2.10
C THR A 12 -0.41 -4.76 2.09
N ILE A 13 -1.16 -4.85 3.17
CA ILE A 13 -2.42 -4.12 3.39
C ILE A 13 -2.21 -3.18 4.59
N MET A 14 -2.63 -1.92 4.46
CA MET A 14 -2.54 -0.93 5.55
C MET A 14 -3.72 0.03 5.57
N GLY A 15 -3.95 0.67 6.71
CA GLY A 15 -4.90 1.77 6.81
C GLY A 15 -4.36 3.08 6.24
N ARG A 16 -5.24 3.95 5.73
CA ARG A 16 -4.93 5.33 5.30
C ARG A 16 -4.05 6.11 6.27
N ASN A 17 -4.29 5.98 7.58
CA ASN A 17 -3.56 6.75 8.58
C ASN A 17 -2.09 6.32 8.69
N MET A 18 -1.77 5.09 8.30
CA MET A 18 -0.39 4.62 8.15
C MET A 18 0.25 5.22 6.90
N PHE A 19 -0.49 5.27 5.79
CA PHE A 19 -0.04 5.86 4.53
C PHE A 19 0.25 7.38 4.61
N GLY A 20 -0.55 8.14 5.36
CA GLY A 20 -0.38 9.59 5.38
C GLY A 20 -1.21 10.40 6.37
N PRO A 21 -0.91 11.71 6.49
CA PRO A 21 -1.57 12.60 7.43
C PRO A 21 -2.89 13.17 6.90
N ILE A 22 -3.17 13.02 5.61
CA ILE A 22 -4.36 13.61 4.98
C ILE A 22 -5.63 13.00 5.58
N ARG A 23 -6.57 13.88 5.91
CA ARG A 23 -7.91 13.55 6.40
C ARG A 23 -8.90 14.19 5.43
N GLY A 24 -9.86 13.41 4.93
CA GLY A 24 -10.74 13.90 3.87
C GLY A 24 -10.21 13.56 2.48
N ASP A 25 -10.87 14.11 1.46
CA ASP A 25 -10.52 13.97 0.05
C ASP A 25 -9.04 14.31 -0.22
N TRP A 26 -8.44 13.66 -1.21
CA TRP A 26 -7.04 13.87 -1.57
C TRP A 26 -6.79 15.24 -2.22
N GLY A 27 -7.81 15.85 -2.84
CA GLY A 27 -7.75 17.16 -3.46
C GLY A 27 -6.60 17.29 -4.47
N SER A 28 -5.90 18.43 -4.43
CA SER A 28 -4.69 18.67 -5.23
C SER A 28 -3.40 18.28 -4.50
N SER A 29 -3.46 17.38 -3.52
CA SER A 29 -2.27 16.98 -2.76
C SER A 29 -1.32 16.16 -3.61
N ASP A 30 -0.04 16.49 -3.52
CA ASP A 30 1.11 15.75 -4.05
C ASP A 30 1.66 14.70 -3.06
N TRP A 31 0.89 14.37 -2.01
CA TRP A 31 1.34 13.46 -0.96
C TRP A 31 1.57 12.05 -1.49
N ASN A 32 2.82 11.58 -1.38
CA ASN A 32 3.24 10.27 -1.89
C ASN A 32 3.70 9.30 -0.80
N GLY A 33 3.44 9.61 0.48
CA GLY A 33 3.84 8.79 1.63
C GLY A 33 5.06 9.35 2.38
N TRP A 34 5.40 8.70 3.50
CA TRP A 34 6.47 9.15 4.40
C TRP A 34 7.89 8.79 3.93
N TRP A 35 8.00 7.89 2.95
CA TRP A 35 9.24 7.13 2.68
C TRP A 35 10.08 7.64 1.51
N GLY A 36 9.68 8.75 0.88
CA GLY A 36 10.38 9.29 -0.29
C GLY A 36 10.18 8.43 -1.55
N GLU A 37 11.15 8.49 -2.47
CA GLU A 37 11.02 7.88 -3.80
C GLU A 37 11.09 6.35 -3.80
N VAL A 38 11.68 5.73 -2.78
CA VAL A 38 11.86 4.27 -2.68
C VAL A 38 11.34 3.77 -1.32
N PRO A 39 10.05 3.41 -1.22
CA PRO A 39 9.47 2.86 0.00
C PRO A 39 10.05 1.49 0.38
N PRO A 40 10.02 1.10 1.66
CA PRO A 40 10.64 -0.14 2.15
C PRO A 40 9.81 -1.42 1.89
N TYR A 41 8.67 -1.31 1.20
CA TYR A 41 7.74 -2.43 1.01
C TYR A 41 8.16 -3.36 -0.12
N HIS A 42 8.69 -2.81 -1.20
CA HIS A 42 9.17 -3.56 -2.38
C HIS A 42 8.15 -4.54 -2.99
N CYS A 43 6.87 -4.29 -2.76
CA CYS A 43 5.73 -5.06 -3.23
C CYS A 43 4.50 -4.14 -3.41
N PRO A 44 3.42 -4.62 -4.05
CA PRO A 44 2.13 -3.92 -4.05
C PRO A 44 1.59 -3.70 -2.63
N VAL A 45 1.07 -2.51 -2.38
CA VAL A 45 0.51 -2.09 -1.09
C VAL A 45 -0.93 -1.63 -1.27
N PHE A 46 -1.87 -2.22 -0.53
CA PHE A 46 -3.30 -1.89 -0.57
C PHE A 46 -3.65 -1.00 0.64
N VAL A 47 -3.95 0.26 0.36
CA VAL A 47 -4.32 1.27 1.35
C VAL A 47 -5.83 1.30 1.50
N LEU A 48 -6.34 0.90 2.65
CA LEU A 48 -7.76 1.00 2.99
C LEU A 48 -8.15 2.45 3.26
N THR A 49 -9.18 2.90 2.57
CA THR A 49 -9.49 4.31 2.42
C THR A 49 -10.97 4.52 2.07
N HIS A 50 -11.57 5.65 2.44
CA HIS A 50 -12.91 6.00 1.96
C HIS A 50 -12.90 6.95 0.75
N TYR A 51 -11.72 7.45 0.35
CA TYR A 51 -11.60 8.35 -0.81
C TYR A 51 -10.73 7.67 -1.87
N ALA A 52 -11.28 7.58 -3.08
CA ALA A 52 -10.63 7.00 -4.24
C ALA A 52 -9.43 7.85 -4.67
N ARG A 53 -8.40 7.20 -5.19
CA ARG A 53 -7.20 7.83 -5.75
C ARG A 53 -6.57 6.86 -6.73
N ASP A 54 -5.99 7.39 -7.80
CA ASP A 54 -5.24 6.57 -8.75
C ASP A 54 -4.06 5.87 -8.08
N PRO A 55 -3.68 4.66 -8.52
CA PRO A 55 -2.50 3.99 -8.01
C PRO A 55 -1.27 4.88 -8.06
N LEU A 56 -0.45 4.81 -7.01
CA LEU A 56 0.79 5.57 -6.91
C LEU A 56 1.97 4.61 -7.01
N GLU A 57 2.65 4.64 -8.14
CA GLU A 57 3.89 3.91 -8.38
C GLU A 57 5.09 4.69 -7.84
N LEU A 58 5.96 4.00 -7.09
CA LEU A 58 7.23 4.54 -6.60
C LEU A 58 8.36 3.55 -6.87
N GLY A 59 9.59 4.02 -6.67
CA GLY A 59 10.80 3.24 -6.90
C GLY A 59 10.87 1.98 -6.05
N GLY A 60 11.69 1.03 -6.49
CA GLY A 60 11.91 -0.24 -5.77
C GLY A 60 10.73 -1.21 -5.84
N GLY A 61 9.82 -1.05 -6.82
CA GLY A 61 8.73 -2.01 -7.08
C GLY A 61 7.49 -1.82 -6.20
N THR A 62 7.39 -0.71 -5.46
CA THR A 62 6.22 -0.42 -4.61
C THR A 62 5.16 0.32 -5.42
N THR A 63 3.93 -0.20 -5.43
CA THR A 63 2.76 0.51 -5.92
C THR A 63 1.70 0.57 -4.84
N PHE A 64 1.22 1.76 -4.49
CA PHE A 64 0.10 1.94 -3.56
C PHE A 64 -1.23 1.92 -4.33
N HIS A 65 -2.08 0.95 -4.02
CA HIS A 65 -3.44 0.81 -4.52
C HIS A 65 -4.42 1.28 -3.46
N PHE A 66 -5.34 2.19 -3.82
CA PHE A 66 -6.28 2.79 -2.88
C PHE A 66 -7.63 2.09 -2.94
N VAL A 67 -7.94 1.26 -1.95
CA VAL A 67 -9.13 0.40 -1.94
C VAL A 67 -10.26 1.01 -1.11
N THR A 68 -11.42 1.24 -1.74
CA THR A 68 -12.60 1.86 -1.10
C THR A 68 -13.66 0.87 -0.63
N ASP A 69 -13.56 -0.39 -1.05
CA ASP A 69 -14.64 -1.37 -0.87
C ASP A 69 -14.40 -2.27 0.36
N GLY A 70 -13.54 -1.83 1.27
CA GLY A 70 -13.25 -2.50 2.54
C GLY A 70 -12.19 -3.59 2.46
N ILE A 71 -11.99 -4.25 3.60
CA ILE A 71 -10.87 -5.19 3.83
C ILE A 71 -10.95 -6.44 2.96
N GLU A 72 -12.13 -7.00 2.75
CA GLU A 72 -12.30 -8.22 1.93
C GLU A 72 -11.85 -7.99 0.48
N SER A 73 -12.21 -6.83 -0.08
CA SER A 73 -11.75 -6.43 -1.43
C SER A 73 -10.25 -6.23 -1.48
N ALA A 74 -9.67 -5.56 -0.47
CA ALA A 74 -8.22 -5.37 -0.40
C ALA A 74 -7.47 -6.71 -0.27
N TYR A 75 -8.00 -7.65 0.53
CA TYR A 75 -7.40 -8.96 0.70
C TYR A 75 -7.46 -9.80 -0.58
N ALA A 76 -8.61 -9.83 -1.27
CA ALA A 76 -8.74 -10.53 -2.53
C ALA A 76 -7.79 -9.99 -3.61
N GLN A 77 -7.61 -8.66 -3.69
CA GLN A 77 -6.65 -8.05 -4.60
C GLN A 77 -5.20 -8.37 -4.23
N ALA A 78 -4.88 -8.38 -2.93
CA ALA A 78 -3.57 -8.77 -2.44
C ALA A 78 -3.26 -10.24 -2.76
N GLU A 79 -4.21 -11.16 -2.52
CA GLU A 79 -4.08 -12.59 -2.80
C GLU A 79 -3.87 -12.85 -4.30
N ALA A 80 -4.61 -12.16 -5.17
CA ALA A 80 -4.49 -12.31 -6.61
C ALA A 80 -3.09 -11.96 -7.16
N ILE A 81 -2.32 -11.13 -6.44
CA ILE A 81 -1.01 -10.65 -6.89
C ILE A 81 0.14 -11.25 -6.07
N ALA A 82 -0.07 -11.58 -4.79
CA ALA A 82 0.96 -12.15 -3.92
C ALA A 82 1.37 -13.57 -4.33
N GLY A 83 0.50 -14.32 -5.02
CA GLY A 83 0.76 -15.71 -5.40
C GLY A 83 1.00 -16.58 -4.16
N ASP A 84 2.10 -17.32 -4.13
CA ASP A 84 2.47 -18.18 -2.98
C ASP A 84 3.17 -17.41 -1.84
N GLN A 85 3.39 -16.11 -2.00
CA GLN A 85 4.07 -15.27 -1.01
C GLN A 85 3.11 -14.79 0.08
N ALA A 86 3.67 -14.42 1.25
CA ALA A 86 2.86 -13.98 2.37
C ALA A 86 2.26 -12.58 2.13
N ILE A 87 1.08 -12.35 2.71
CA ILE A 87 0.44 -11.03 2.76
C ILE A 87 0.65 -10.45 4.16
N SER A 88 1.21 -9.24 4.23
CA SER A 88 1.37 -8.49 5.47
C SER A 88 0.15 -7.61 5.74
N ILE A 89 -0.35 -7.58 6.97
CA ILE A 89 -1.40 -6.65 7.42
C ILE A 89 -0.82 -5.78 8.53
N ALA A 90 -0.80 -4.46 8.33
CA ALA A 90 -0.14 -3.48 9.18
C ALA A 90 -1.09 -2.48 9.84
#